data_AF-A1ZQJ3-F1
#
_entry.id   AF-A1ZQJ3-F1
#
_cell.length_a   1.000
_cell.length_b   1.000
_cell.length_c   1.000
_cell.angle_alpha   90.00
_cell.angle_beta   90.00
_cell.angle_gamma   90.00
#
_symmetry.space_group_name_H-M   'P 1'
#
loop_
_entity.id
_entity.type
_entity.pdbx_description
1 polymer ?
#
loop_
_entity_poly.entity_id
_entity_poly.type
_entity_poly.pdbx_seq_one_letter_code
_entity_poly.pdbx_strand_id
1 'polypeptide(L)'
;MKHIHKITQLFLLAFVAGLASMQFAWAQKIDEERMNRDIKVTEKVLSTLFKTSLDDHRHHMIRGTSSIRGTYIPNYGVLFRIPQVFFNNISDGVVYLSDEGTKQVMRDRVKVINIDNYKSGEVIYWLDKQAVALAPVVVGNRVRKRKQVRGVSIDSVLNGRRAKALDLIKVFIRDYSSLLSQLSDNDKIVVTYDRVLNMNRLFRQKPELKEKNSLIVEVTYKDVKANQGKALEKKMKVSSLDIPPANKLQLEVFKKILDELFERRNTDGKSFYRSSRSSYAHLKGFGVIYDLRLRKPKRHKGHGHSYSVVSGGGTVIVNECDDDNTKGLSEKQRKEKREKARLEYKQLTEKAYAKLEKDLKKHMVDYGRTLRNVPANEMLMFNVRLRGHYSYDNDGKSAKIPRLMVLTVKMSDLNGKSAESKINVKKIFR
;
A
#
# COMPACT_ATOMS: atom_id res chain seq x y z
N MET A 1 -20.84 61.50 -5.94
CA MET A 1 -21.07 60.26 -6.73
C MET A 1 -19.95 59.21 -6.64
N LYS A 2 -18.65 59.56 -6.73
CA LYS A 2 -17.55 58.55 -6.69
C LYS A 2 -17.45 57.75 -5.37
N HIS A 3 -17.84 58.31 -4.23
CA HIS A 3 -17.81 57.60 -2.94
C HIS A 3 -18.91 56.54 -2.78
N ILE A 4 -20.09 56.77 -3.36
CA ILE A 4 -21.21 55.82 -3.31
C ILE A 4 -20.87 54.54 -4.09
N HIS A 5 -20.13 54.66 -5.20
CA HIS A 5 -19.73 53.51 -6.01
C HIS A 5 -18.67 52.60 -5.32
N LYS A 6 -17.78 53.19 -4.49
CA LYS A 6 -16.81 52.41 -3.72
C LYS A 6 -17.47 51.62 -2.57
N ILE A 7 -18.50 52.20 -1.94
CA ILE A 7 -19.24 51.55 -0.86
C ILE A 7 -20.05 50.37 -1.41
N THR A 8 -20.74 50.52 -2.55
CA THR A 8 -21.49 49.41 -3.16
C THR A 8 -20.58 48.27 -3.63
N GLN A 9 -19.39 48.56 -4.16
CA GLN A 9 -18.40 47.53 -4.50
C GLN A 9 -17.89 46.76 -3.28
N LEU A 10 -17.66 47.43 -2.14
CA LEU A 10 -17.27 46.79 -0.88
C LEU A 10 -18.38 45.88 -0.32
N PHE A 11 -19.65 46.31 -0.37
CA PHE A 11 -20.78 45.48 0.04
C PHE A 11 -20.98 44.28 -0.88
N LEU A 12 -20.82 44.45 -2.20
CA LEU A 12 -20.92 43.34 -3.15
C LEU A 12 -19.79 42.30 -2.91
N LEU A 13 -18.56 42.76 -2.66
CA LEU A 13 -17.43 41.89 -2.32
C LEU A 13 -17.64 41.16 -0.98
N ALA A 14 -18.15 41.85 0.03
CA ALA A 14 -18.48 41.25 1.32
C ALA A 14 -19.63 40.23 1.21
N PHE A 15 -20.63 40.50 0.38
CA PHE A 15 -21.77 39.61 0.16
C PHE A 15 -21.38 38.36 -0.65
N VAL A 16 -20.54 38.51 -1.68
CA VAL A 16 -19.98 37.38 -2.44
C VAL A 16 -19.04 36.54 -1.56
N ALA A 17 -18.22 37.16 -0.70
CA ALA A 17 -17.41 36.45 0.28
C ALA A 17 -18.26 35.72 1.34
N GLY A 18 -19.36 36.34 1.79
CA GLY A 18 -20.32 35.75 2.72
C GLY A 18 -21.02 34.52 2.13
N LEU A 19 -21.51 34.60 0.89
CA LEU A 19 -22.18 33.49 0.21
C LEU A 19 -21.23 32.33 -0.13
N ALA A 20 -19.97 32.63 -0.46
CA ALA A 20 -18.96 31.59 -0.67
C ALA A 20 -18.61 30.81 0.61
N SER A 21 -18.77 31.42 1.79
CA SER A 21 -18.53 30.76 3.08
C SER A 21 -19.68 29.84 3.53
N MET A 22 -20.93 30.09 3.08
CA MET A 22 -22.10 29.31 3.47
C MET A 22 -22.22 27.95 2.77
N GLN A 23 -21.57 27.75 1.63
CA GLN A 23 -21.63 26.46 0.90
C GLN A 23 -20.90 25.31 1.61
N PHE A 24 -20.06 25.60 2.61
CA PHE A 24 -19.35 24.56 3.37
C PHE A 24 -20.16 23.97 4.53
N ALA A 25 -21.28 24.58 4.93
CA ALA A 25 -22.01 24.19 6.14
C ALA A 25 -23.00 23.01 5.95
N TRP A 26 -23.22 22.57 4.70
CA TRP A 26 -24.14 21.46 4.38
C TRP A 26 -23.40 20.18 3.97
N ALA A 27 -22.16 20.02 4.42
CA ALA A 27 -21.51 18.72 4.33
C ALA A 27 -22.33 17.73 5.16
N GLN A 28 -23.07 16.84 4.48
CA GLN A 28 -23.78 15.74 5.12
C GLN A 28 -22.81 15.04 6.08
N LYS A 29 -23.19 14.95 7.35
CA LYS A 29 -22.37 14.30 8.36
C LYS A 29 -22.19 12.84 7.94
N ILE A 30 -20.99 12.50 7.48
CA ILE A 30 -20.68 11.14 7.04
C ILE A 30 -20.74 10.22 8.25
N ASP A 31 -21.50 9.13 8.12
CA ASP A 31 -21.44 8.03 9.05
C ASP A 31 -20.14 7.26 8.77
N GLU A 32 -19.15 7.50 9.63
CA GLU A 32 -17.83 6.89 9.52
C GLU A 32 -17.87 5.36 9.61
N GLU A 33 -18.79 4.79 10.39
CA GLU A 33 -18.90 3.33 10.54
C GLU A 33 -19.45 2.71 9.27
N ARG A 34 -20.51 3.31 8.72
CA ARG A 34 -21.05 2.90 7.42
C ARG A 34 -20.03 3.10 6.31
N MET A 35 -19.30 4.23 6.28
CA MET A 35 -18.28 4.49 5.24
C MET A 35 -17.14 3.46 5.31
N ASN A 36 -16.70 3.12 6.52
CA ASN A 36 -15.68 2.08 6.71
C ASN A 36 -16.19 0.70 6.27
N ARG A 37 -17.48 0.40 6.46
CA ARG A 37 -18.14 -0.83 6.00
C ARG A 37 -18.18 -0.88 4.48
N ASP A 38 -18.62 0.19 3.83
CA ASP A 38 -18.70 0.32 2.37
C ASP A 38 -17.31 0.16 1.75
N ILE A 39 -16.29 0.83 2.32
CA ILE A 39 -14.89 0.67 1.92
C ILE A 39 -14.43 -0.79 2.05
N LYS A 40 -14.79 -1.48 3.13
CA LYS A 40 -14.38 -2.89 3.34
C LYS A 40 -15.01 -3.83 2.32
N VAL A 41 -16.29 -3.63 2.00
CA VAL A 41 -16.97 -4.39 0.93
C VAL A 41 -16.26 -4.14 -0.39
N THR A 42 -15.99 -2.88 -0.68
CA THR A 42 -15.32 -2.42 -1.90
C THR A 42 -13.88 -2.95 -2.03
N GLU A 43 -13.11 -2.98 -0.93
CA GLU A 43 -11.80 -3.63 -0.84
C GLU A 43 -11.87 -5.13 -1.19
N LYS A 44 -12.91 -5.83 -0.72
CA LYS A 44 -13.13 -7.26 -1.01
C LYS A 44 -13.46 -7.47 -2.49
N VAL A 45 -14.36 -6.66 -3.06
CA VAL A 45 -14.71 -6.71 -4.49
C VAL A 45 -13.47 -6.51 -5.35
N LEU A 46 -12.72 -5.42 -5.11
CA LEU A 46 -11.49 -5.14 -5.86
C LEU A 46 -10.47 -6.27 -5.69
N SER A 47 -10.35 -6.85 -4.49
CA SER A 47 -9.48 -8.01 -4.29
C SER A 47 -9.95 -9.23 -5.06
N THR A 48 -11.25 -9.46 -5.20
CA THR A 48 -11.82 -10.58 -5.97
C THR A 48 -11.55 -10.37 -7.45
N LEU A 49 -11.82 -9.17 -8.00
CA LEU A 49 -11.53 -8.85 -9.41
C LEU A 49 -10.08 -9.14 -9.78
N PHE A 50 -9.14 -8.70 -8.94
CA PHE A 50 -7.72 -8.99 -9.15
C PHE A 50 -7.37 -10.47 -8.97
N LYS A 51 -7.99 -11.21 -8.03
CA LYS A 51 -7.76 -12.65 -7.85
C LYS A 51 -8.32 -13.49 -9.01
N THR A 52 -9.56 -13.26 -9.41
CA THR A 52 -10.21 -13.98 -10.51
C THR A 52 -9.45 -13.78 -11.82
N SER A 53 -8.90 -12.59 -12.05
CA SER A 53 -8.04 -12.34 -13.21
C SER A 53 -6.71 -13.13 -13.22
N LEU A 54 -6.34 -13.74 -12.09
CA LEU A 54 -5.15 -14.57 -11.89
C LEU A 54 -5.46 -16.07 -11.89
N ASP A 55 -6.70 -16.46 -11.59
CA ASP A 55 -7.09 -17.84 -11.28
C ASP A 55 -7.27 -18.75 -12.50
N ASP A 56 -6.93 -18.28 -13.70
CA ASP A 56 -6.96 -19.15 -14.88
C ASP A 56 -6.02 -20.37 -14.68
N HIS A 57 -4.92 -20.24 -13.91
CA HIS A 57 -4.02 -21.37 -13.59
C HIS A 57 -3.72 -21.52 -12.08
N ARG A 58 -3.90 -22.75 -11.60
CA ARG A 58 -3.85 -23.19 -10.19
C ARG A 58 -2.53 -22.80 -9.50
N HIS A 59 -2.64 -22.25 -8.29
CA HIS A 59 -1.59 -22.02 -7.27
C HIS A 59 -0.95 -20.62 -7.12
N HIS A 60 -1.66 -19.53 -7.42
CA HIS A 60 -1.22 -18.19 -7.01
C HIS A 60 -1.75 -17.82 -5.62
N MET A 61 -1.15 -18.37 -4.56
CA MET A 61 -1.41 -17.86 -3.22
C MET A 61 -0.83 -16.44 -3.09
N ILE A 62 -1.71 -15.45 -2.95
CA ILE A 62 -1.37 -14.11 -2.45
C ILE A 62 -0.92 -14.29 -0.99
N ARG A 63 0.32 -14.75 -0.76
CA ARG A 63 0.88 -14.92 0.57
C ARG A 63 1.25 -13.53 1.14
N GLY A 64 0.32 -12.97 1.89
CA GLY A 64 0.60 -12.41 3.20
C GLY A 64 1.21 -11.01 3.35
N THR A 65 1.37 -10.17 2.31
CA THR A 65 2.11 -8.90 2.54
C THR A 65 1.47 -7.59 2.12
N SER A 66 0.34 -7.58 1.42
CA SER A 66 -0.48 -6.38 1.28
C SER A 66 -1.84 -6.69 0.65
N SER A 67 -2.91 -6.63 1.45
CA SER A 67 -4.26 -6.55 0.91
C SER A 67 -4.45 -5.19 0.22
N ILE A 68 -5.38 -5.13 -0.71
CA ILE A 68 -5.96 -3.87 -1.18
C ILE A 68 -6.52 -3.11 0.03
N ARG A 69 -6.35 -1.80 0.04
CA ARG A 69 -6.83 -0.95 1.15
C ARG A 69 -7.47 0.31 0.60
N GLY A 70 -8.65 0.64 1.12
CA GLY A 70 -9.32 1.90 0.95
C GLY A 70 -9.14 2.77 2.19
N THR A 71 -9.04 4.08 2.00
CA THR A 71 -9.05 5.07 3.09
C THR A 71 -9.90 6.25 2.65
N TYR A 72 -10.91 6.59 3.45
CA TYR A 72 -11.68 7.82 3.27
C TYR A 72 -10.88 9.00 3.83
N ILE A 73 -10.80 10.07 3.04
CA ILE A 73 -10.17 11.34 3.41
C ILE A 73 -11.23 12.44 3.25
N PRO A 74 -11.58 13.16 4.33
CA PRO A 74 -12.58 14.22 4.27
C PRO A 74 -12.31 15.25 3.17
N ASN A 75 -13.34 15.61 2.41
CA ASN A 75 -13.29 16.58 1.30
C ASN A 75 -12.35 16.22 0.13
N TYR A 76 -11.87 14.98 0.09
CA TYR A 76 -11.08 14.45 -1.03
C TYR A 76 -11.71 13.18 -1.61
N GLY A 77 -12.25 12.31 -0.76
CA GLY A 77 -12.94 11.09 -1.16
C GLY A 77 -12.23 9.82 -0.71
N VAL A 78 -12.31 8.75 -1.51
CA VAL A 78 -11.74 7.44 -1.16
C VAL A 78 -10.53 7.12 -2.01
N LEU A 79 -9.43 6.81 -1.32
CA LEU A 79 -8.20 6.32 -1.95
C LEU A 79 -8.08 4.81 -1.76
N PHE A 80 -8.15 4.06 -2.85
CA PHE A 80 -7.78 2.65 -2.90
C PHE A 80 -6.32 2.50 -3.33
N ARG A 81 -5.55 1.73 -2.56
CA ARG A 81 -4.19 1.33 -2.92
C ARG A 81 -4.17 -0.15 -3.20
N ILE A 82 -3.91 -0.47 -4.45
CA ILE A 82 -3.67 -1.81 -4.94
C ILE A 82 -2.16 -2.01 -4.93
N PRO A 83 -1.64 -2.81 -4.00
CA PRO A 83 -0.25 -3.25 -4.12
C PRO A 83 -0.14 -4.10 -5.38
N GLN A 84 0.92 -3.95 -6.18
CA GLN A 84 1.13 -4.83 -7.32
C GLN A 84 1.18 -6.27 -6.83
N VAL A 85 0.11 -6.99 -7.17
CA VAL A 85 -0.08 -8.39 -6.82
C VAL A 85 1.02 -9.17 -7.51
N PHE A 86 1.62 -10.08 -6.77
CA PHE A 86 2.70 -10.90 -7.27
C PHE A 86 2.23 -11.73 -8.46
N PHE A 87 2.72 -11.39 -9.65
CA PHE A 87 2.97 -12.42 -10.65
C PHE A 87 4.26 -13.12 -10.18
N ASN A 88 4.11 -14.13 -9.31
CA ASN A 88 5.23 -14.85 -8.68
C ASN A 88 6.19 -15.54 -9.66
N ASN A 89 5.97 -15.43 -10.97
CA ASN A 89 6.73 -16.14 -11.98
C ASN A 89 7.21 -15.18 -13.10
N ILE A 90 8.06 -14.22 -12.79
CA ILE A 90 9.19 -14.01 -13.72
C ILE A 90 10.31 -14.88 -13.17
N SER A 91 10.14 -16.19 -13.27
CA SER A 91 11.30 -17.07 -13.31
C SER A 91 11.86 -16.91 -14.71
N ASP A 92 13.10 -16.45 -14.82
CA ASP A 92 13.86 -16.47 -16.07
C ASP A 92 13.70 -17.85 -16.69
N GLY A 93 13.01 -17.93 -17.82
CA GLY A 93 12.86 -19.23 -18.41
C GLY A 93 12.17 -19.29 -19.74
N VAL A 94 12.31 -20.50 -20.27
CA VAL A 94 12.24 -20.83 -21.67
C VAL A 94 10.96 -21.61 -21.88
N VAL A 95 9.96 -20.98 -22.49
CA VAL A 95 8.88 -21.72 -23.15
C VAL A 95 9.45 -22.21 -24.49
N TYR A 96 8.96 -23.30 -25.07
CA TYR A 96 9.26 -23.64 -26.46
C TYR A 96 8.08 -24.40 -27.09
N LEU A 97 8.07 -24.47 -28.42
CA LEU A 97 7.16 -25.31 -29.18
C LEU A 97 7.83 -26.68 -29.37
N SER A 98 7.13 -27.77 -29.07
CA SER A 98 7.55 -29.11 -29.46
C SER A 98 7.60 -29.20 -31.00
N ASP A 99 8.16 -30.29 -31.54
CA ASP A 99 8.17 -30.52 -32.99
C ASP A 99 6.74 -30.67 -33.56
N GLU A 100 5.76 -30.93 -32.70
CA GLU A 100 4.34 -31.12 -33.02
C GLU A 100 3.53 -29.81 -32.89
N GLY A 101 4.17 -28.68 -32.62
CA GLY A 101 3.48 -27.40 -32.38
C GLY A 101 2.75 -27.32 -31.03
N THR A 102 2.88 -28.34 -30.18
CA THR A 102 2.33 -28.32 -28.82
C THR A 102 3.24 -27.50 -27.90
N LYS A 103 2.65 -26.61 -27.10
CA LYS A 103 3.39 -25.76 -26.15
C LYS A 103 3.97 -26.65 -25.05
N GLN A 104 5.30 -26.69 -24.92
CA GLN A 104 5.96 -27.36 -23.81
C GLN A 104 6.71 -26.34 -22.94
N VAL A 105 6.54 -26.50 -21.64
CA VAL A 105 7.22 -25.73 -20.62
C VAL A 105 8.30 -26.62 -20.06
N MET A 106 9.55 -26.16 -20.04
CA MET A 106 10.64 -26.89 -19.37
C MET A 106 10.29 -27.02 -17.87
N ARG A 107 9.78 -28.19 -17.48
CA ARG A 107 9.45 -28.51 -16.10
C ARG A 107 10.76 -28.80 -15.37
N ASP A 108 11.13 -27.83 -14.53
CA ASP A 108 11.71 -28.05 -13.19
C ASP A 108 12.14 -26.72 -12.53
N ARG A 109 12.19 -25.59 -13.26
CA ARG A 109 12.49 -24.28 -12.65
C ARG A 109 11.78 -23.06 -13.27
N VAL A 110 10.74 -23.24 -14.08
CA VAL A 110 10.14 -22.10 -14.81
C VAL A 110 8.61 -22.23 -14.91
N LYS A 111 7.91 -21.13 -14.60
CA LYS A 111 6.48 -20.97 -14.88
C LYS A 111 6.21 -19.76 -15.76
N VAL A 112 5.29 -19.95 -16.71
CA VAL A 112 4.90 -19.02 -17.77
C VAL A 112 4.07 -17.86 -17.23
N ILE A 113 4.22 -16.67 -17.82
CA ILE A 113 3.25 -15.58 -17.71
C ILE A 113 2.41 -15.62 -18.98
N ASN A 114 1.15 -16.05 -18.87
CA ASN A 114 0.18 -15.80 -19.92
C ASN A 114 -0.21 -14.32 -19.81
N ILE A 115 0.24 -13.51 -20.76
CA ILE A 115 -0.30 -12.16 -20.96
C ILE A 115 -1.34 -12.35 -22.05
N ASP A 116 -2.62 -12.23 -21.69
CA ASP A 116 -3.80 -12.62 -22.48
C ASP A 116 -3.89 -11.99 -23.89
N ASN A 117 -2.97 -11.06 -24.23
CA ASN A 117 -2.90 -10.36 -25.52
C ASN A 117 -1.92 -10.99 -26.53
N TYR A 118 -1.14 -12.01 -26.18
CA TYR A 118 -0.31 -12.72 -27.16
C TYR A 118 -1.09 -13.90 -27.72
N LYS A 119 -1.34 -13.87 -29.04
CA LYS A 119 -1.99 -14.98 -29.76
C LYS A 119 -1.29 -16.29 -29.41
N SER A 120 -2.07 -17.36 -29.23
CA SER A 120 -1.55 -18.71 -28.98
C SER A 120 -0.51 -19.09 -30.04
N GLY A 121 0.77 -19.09 -29.67
CA GLY A 121 1.87 -19.40 -30.59
C GLY A 121 3.16 -18.65 -30.27
N GLU A 122 3.11 -17.56 -29.51
CA GLU A 122 4.31 -16.81 -29.15
C GLU A 122 4.95 -17.28 -27.83
N VAL A 123 6.24 -17.53 -27.91
CA VAL A 123 7.07 -18.11 -26.87
C VAL A 123 8.00 -17.02 -26.34
N ILE A 124 7.95 -16.77 -25.03
CA ILE A 124 8.55 -15.58 -24.42
C ILE A 124 9.81 -15.96 -23.64
N TYR A 125 10.91 -15.27 -23.93
CA TYR A 125 12.19 -15.45 -23.26
C TYR A 125 12.67 -14.15 -22.62
N TRP A 126 13.25 -14.25 -21.42
CA TRP A 126 14.25 -13.32 -20.93
C TRP A 126 15.59 -14.05 -20.96
N LEU A 127 16.42 -13.71 -21.95
CA LEU A 127 17.82 -14.14 -21.98
C LEU A 127 18.65 -12.87 -21.78
N ASP A 128 19.45 -12.84 -20.73
CA ASP A 128 20.57 -11.88 -20.66
C ASP A 128 21.39 -12.00 -21.96
N LYS A 129 21.93 -10.90 -22.49
CA LYS A 129 22.73 -10.92 -23.73
C LYS A 129 23.85 -11.97 -23.67
N GLN A 130 24.36 -12.26 -22.47
CA GLN A 130 25.34 -13.32 -22.24
C GLN A 130 24.75 -14.74 -22.33
N ALA A 131 23.51 -14.96 -21.86
CA ALA A 131 22.81 -16.23 -21.96
C ALA A 131 22.43 -16.59 -23.41
N VAL A 132 22.19 -15.57 -24.26
CA VAL A 132 22.01 -15.76 -25.71
C VAL A 132 23.27 -16.34 -26.35
N ALA A 133 24.47 -15.96 -25.87
CA ALA A 133 25.75 -16.36 -26.44
C ALA A 133 26.23 -17.75 -25.97
N LEU A 134 25.90 -18.18 -24.75
CA LEU A 134 26.64 -19.24 -24.06
C LEU A 134 26.03 -20.66 -24.08
N ALA A 135 24.81 -20.89 -24.58
CA ALA A 135 24.30 -22.26 -24.67
C ALA A 135 23.31 -22.48 -25.83
N PRO A 136 23.41 -23.60 -26.58
CA PRO A 136 22.28 -24.10 -27.34
C PRO A 136 21.12 -24.35 -26.37
N VAL A 137 19.92 -23.91 -26.72
CA VAL A 137 18.72 -24.27 -25.96
C VAL A 137 18.46 -25.76 -26.24
N VAL A 138 18.93 -26.61 -25.32
CA VAL A 138 18.71 -28.06 -25.39
C VAL A 138 17.38 -28.36 -24.73
N VAL A 139 16.49 -28.95 -25.52
CA VAL A 139 15.14 -29.34 -25.10
C VAL A 139 15.02 -30.83 -25.31
N GLY A 140 14.84 -31.60 -24.24
CA GLY A 140 14.71 -33.07 -24.32
C GLY A 140 15.87 -33.72 -25.08
N ASN A 141 17.11 -33.41 -24.72
CA ASN A 141 18.35 -33.87 -25.39
C ASN A 141 18.51 -33.47 -26.87
N ARG A 142 17.64 -32.63 -27.45
CA ARG A 142 17.80 -32.09 -28.81
C ARG A 142 18.22 -30.63 -28.80
N VAL A 143 19.28 -30.30 -29.54
CA VAL A 143 19.73 -28.93 -29.78
C VAL A 143 18.77 -28.25 -30.76
N ARG A 144 18.00 -27.25 -30.31
CA ARG A 144 17.13 -26.46 -31.18
C ARG A 144 17.93 -25.38 -31.93
N LYS A 145 17.77 -25.27 -33.25
CA LYS A 145 18.35 -24.17 -34.03
C LYS A 145 17.74 -22.82 -33.59
N ARG A 146 18.58 -21.81 -33.34
CA ARG A 146 18.28 -20.45 -32.81
C ARG A 146 17.14 -19.64 -33.47
N LYS A 147 16.47 -20.12 -34.52
CA LYS A 147 15.75 -19.28 -35.48
C LYS A 147 14.40 -18.67 -35.05
N GLN A 148 13.82 -18.99 -33.88
CA GLN A 148 12.48 -18.45 -33.53
C GLN A 148 12.30 -18.08 -32.05
N VAL A 149 13.35 -17.60 -31.39
CA VAL A 149 13.21 -17.02 -30.05
C VAL A 149 12.94 -15.51 -30.20
N ARG A 150 11.66 -15.11 -30.13
CA ARG A 150 11.29 -13.69 -29.98
C ARG A 150 11.40 -13.30 -28.50
N GLY A 151 12.41 -12.51 -28.16
CA GLY A 151 12.49 -11.89 -26.85
C GLY A 151 11.33 -10.91 -26.67
N VAL A 152 10.60 -11.00 -25.56
CA VAL A 152 9.64 -9.94 -25.19
C VAL A 152 10.39 -8.92 -24.36
N SER A 153 10.31 -7.66 -24.79
CA SER A 153 10.91 -6.59 -24.01
C SER A 153 10.24 -6.51 -22.65
N ILE A 154 11.04 -6.18 -21.64
CA ILE A 154 10.53 -5.91 -20.28
C ILE A 154 9.41 -4.86 -20.34
N ASP A 155 9.55 -3.84 -21.19
CA ASP A 155 8.54 -2.82 -21.38
C ASP A 155 7.21 -3.41 -21.84
N SER A 156 7.21 -4.41 -22.73
CA SER A 156 5.99 -5.05 -23.18
C SER A 156 5.30 -5.85 -22.06
N VAL A 157 6.08 -6.53 -21.21
CA VAL A 157 5.54 -7.22 -20.02
C VAL A 157 4.93 -6.22 -19.03
N LEU A 158 5.64 -5.12 -18.75
CA LEU A 158 5.15 -4.07 -17.85
C LEU A 158 3.89 -3.42 -18.42
N ASN A 159 3.87 -3.08 -19.70
CA ASN A 159 2.72 -2.47 -20.38
C ASN A 159 1.50 -3.41 -20.39
N GLY A 160 1.68 -4.70 -20.68
CA GLY A 160 0.60 -5.69 -20.64
C GLY A 160 -0.01 -5.82 -19.24
N ARG A 161 0.82 -5.86 -18.20
CA ARG A 161 0.34 -5.88 -16.80
C ARG A 161 -0.37 -4.58 -16.42
N ARG A 162 0.20 -3.45 -16.84
CA ARG A 162 -0.37 -2.12 -16.60
C ARG A 162 -1.75 -2.00 -17.26
N ALA A 163 -1.90 -2.45 -18.50
CA ALA A 163 -3.17 -2.46 -19.23
C ALA A 163 -4.20 -3.37 -18.54
N LYS A 164 -3.84 -4.61 -18.20
CA LYS A 164 -4.73 -5.54 -17.49
C LYS A 164 -5.19 -4.97 -16.14
N ALA A 165 -4.27 -4.37 -15.37
CA ALA A 165 -4.62 -3.71 -14.11
C ALA A 165 -5.55 -2.50 -14.33
N LEU A 166 -5.30 -1.69 -15.36
CA LEU A 166 -6.15 -0.57 -15.72
C LEU A 166 -7.57 -1.03 -16.06
N ASP A 167 -7.72 -2.11 -16.83
CA ASP A 167 -9.02 -2.64 -17.22
C ASP A 167 -9.80 -3.14 -16.00
N LEU A 168 -9.15 -3.85 -15.08
CA LEU A 168 -9.77 -4.27 -13.82
C LEU A 168 -10.20 -3.10 -12.95
N ILE A 169 -9.40 -2.02 -12.91
CA ILE A 169 -9.74 -0.80 -12.18
C ILE A 169 -10.92 -0.08 -12.84
N LYS A 170 -10.98 -0.03 -14.17
CA LYS A 170 -12.13 0.53 -14.89
C LYS A 170 -13.41 -0.25 -14.61
N VAL A 171 -13.37 -1.58 -14.69
CA VAL A 171 -14.49 -2.45 -14.32
C VAL A 171 -14.93 -2.18 -12.88
N PHE A 172 -13.97 -2.10 -11.97
CA PHE A 172 -14.24 -1.77 -10.57
C PHE A 172 -14.98 -0.42 -10.40
N ILE A 173 -14.42 0.65 -10.96
CA ILE A 173 -15.01 1.99 -10.83
C ILE A 173 -16.37 2.03 -11.53
N ARG A 174 -16.52 1.38 -12.69
CA ARG A 174 -17.76 1.38 -13.46
C ARG A 174 -18.90 0.66 -12.74
N ASP A 175 -18.61 -0.52 -12.20
CA ASP A 175 -19.66 -1.45 -11.76
C ASP A 175 -19.88 -1.41 -10.25
N TYR A 176 -18.93 -0.89 -9.46
CA TYR A 176 -18.96 -0.98 -7.99
C TYR A 176 -18.72 0.33 -7.24
N SER A 177 -18.45 1.44 -7.92
CA SER A 177 -18.25 2.75 -7.26
C SER A 177 -19.50 3.26 -6.54
N SER A 178 -20.69 2.87 -6.99
CA SER A 178 -21.98 3.22 -6.38
C SER A 178 -22.12 2.72 -4.94
N LEU A 179 -21.36 1.69 -4.55
CA LEU A 179 -21.30 1.20 -3.16
C LEU A 179 -20.82 2.28 -2.18
N LEU A 180 -20.09 3.29 -2.67
CA LEU A 180 -19.60 4.42 -1.87
C LEU A 180 -20.63 5.57 -1.79
N SER A 181 -21.88 5.20 -1.53
CA SER A 181 -23.08 6.08 -1.51
C SER A 181 -22.97 7.38 -0.68
N GLN A 182 -22.10 7.39 0.33
CA GLN A 182 -21.92 8.52 1.25
C GLN A 182 -20.94 9.60 0.76
N LEU A 183 -20.33 9.41 -0.42
CA LEU A 183 -19.44 10.41 -0.99
C LEU A 183 -20.24 11.63 -1.47
N SER A 184 -19.67 12.80 -1.24
CA SER A 184 -20.18 14.05 -1.80
C SER A 184 -19.87 14.13 -3.29
N ASP A 185 -20.59 14.96 -4.03
CA ASP A 185 -20.37 15.12 -5.48
C ASP A 185 -18.94 15.59 -5.81
N ASN A 186 -18.31 16.33 -4.90
CA ASN A 186 -16.95 16.84 -5.04
C ASN A 186 -15.87 15.83 -4.64
N ASP A 187 -16.25 14.75 -3.93
CA ASP A 187 -15.30 13.69 -3.55
C ASP A 187 -14.85 12.90 -4.78
N LYS A 188 -13.64 12.35 -4.71
CA LYS A 188 -13.04 11.54 -5.75
C LYS A 188 -12.91 10.09 -5.31
N ILE A 189 -13.06 9.18 -6.26
CA ILE A 189 -12.63 7.80 -6.12
C ILE A 189 -11.28 7.70 -6.84
N VAL A 190 -10.24 7.44 -6.06
CA VAL A 190 -8.86 7.35 -6.55
C VAL A 190 -8.35 5.95 -6.33
N VAL A 191 -7.92 5.29 -7.40
CA VAL A 191 -7.34 3.96 -7.35
C VAL A 191 -5.89 4.04 -7.82
N THR A 192 -4.98 3.67 -6.93
CA THR A 192 -3.54 3.63 -7.20
C THR A 192 -3.10 2.18 -7.38
N TYR A 193 -2.36 1.92 -8.44
CA TYR A 193 -1.71 0.64 -8.69
C TYR A 193 -0.20 0.84 -8.57
N ASP A 194 0.34 0.42 -7.42
CA ASP A 194 1.70 0.76 -6.99
C ASP A 194 2.66 -0.45 -7.06
N ARG A 195 3.95 -0.17 -7.21
CA ARG A 195 5.15 -0.99 -7.52
C ARG A 195 5.16 -2.48 -7.14
N VAL A 196 5.79 -3.29 -8.02
CA VAL A 196 6.04 -4.73 -7.83
C VAL A 196 7.11 -4.89 -6.76
N LEU A 197 6.73 -5.37 -5.57
CA LEU A 197 7.64 -5.52 -4.43
C LEU A 197 8.76 -6.55 -4.66
N ASN A 198 8.61 -7.48 -5.61
CA ASN A 198 9.54 -8.60 -5.84
C ASN A 198 10.36 -8.52 -7.15
N MET A 199 10.20 -7.49 -7.97
CA MET A 199 11.10 -7.28 -9.12
C MET A 199 12.36 -6.53 -8.73
N ASN A 200 12.78 -6.61 -7.47
CA ASN A 200 13.95 -5.91 -6.94
C ASN A 200 15.22 -6.24 -7.74
N ARG A 201 15.36 -7.46 -8.27
CA ARG A 201 16.50 -7.80 -9.14
C ARG A 201 16.45 -7.03 -10.46
N LEU A 202 15.30 -7.03 -11.14
CA LEU A 202 15.14 -6.27 -12.38
C LEU A 202 15.32 -4.76 -12.13
N PHE A 203 14.63 -4.20 -11.14
CA PHE A 203 14.69 -2.77 -10.87
C PHE A 203 16.03 -2.33 -10.25
N ARG A 204 16.88 -3.25 -9.78
CA ARG A 204 18.29 -2.95 -9.49
C ARG A 204 19.07 -2.70 -10.77
N GLN A 205 18.80 -3.47 -11.83
CA GLN A 205 19.45 -3.30 -13.14
C GLN A 205 18.84 -2.15 -13.95
N LYS A 206 17.52 -1.91 -13.80
CA LYS A 206 16.75 -0.92 -14.55
C LYS A 206 15.84 -0.10 -13.62
N PRO A 207 16.40 0.77 -12.77
CA PRO A 207 15.63 1.58 -11.82
C PRO A 207 14.64 2.53 -12.49
N GLU A 208 14.91 2.96 -13.73
CA GLU A 208 14.06 3.83 -14.54
C GLU A 208 12.73 3.18 -14.93
N LEU A 209 12.68 1.85 -15.05
CA LEU A 209 11.45 1.12 -15.38
C LEU A 209 10.49 0.98 -14.18
N LYS A 210 10.97 1.28 -12.97
CA LYS A 210 10.21 1.16 -11.74
C LYS A 210 9.01 2.11 -11.70
N GLU A 211 9.13 3.28 -12.32
CA GLU A 211 8.11 4.34 -12.29
C GLU A 211 7.06 4.14 -13.38
N LYS A 212 7.48 3.64 -14.55
CA LYS A 212 6.61 3.37 -15.71
C LYS A 212 5.47 2.38 -15.44
N ASN A 213 5.63 1.50 -14.45
CA ASN A 213 4.64 0.47 -14.14
C ASN A 213 3.58 0.91 -13.12
N SER A 214 3.58 2.17 -12.69
CA SER A 214 2.62 2.66 -11.70
C SER A 214 1.59 3.59 -12.35
N LEU A 215 0.32 3.45 -11.95
CA LEU A 215 -0.78 4.26 -12.48
C LEU A 215 -1.74 4.72 -11.38
N ILE A 216 -2.41 5.83 -11.65
CA ILE A 216 -3.55 6.32 -10.90
C ILE A 216 -4.75 6.39 -11.85
N VAL A 217 -5.92 5.98 -11.35
CA VAL A 217 -7.21 6.26 -11.97
C VAL A 217 -8.03 7.10 -11.01
N GLU A 218 -8.52 8.24 -11.48
CA GLU A 218 -9.34 9.17 -10.70
C GLU A 218 -10.69 9.39 -11.40
N VAL A 219 -11.77 9.44 -10.61
CA VAL A 219 -13.08 9.89 -11.08
C VAL A 219 -13.77 10.69 -9.98
N THR A 220 -14.52 11.74 -10.34
CA THR A 220 -15.35 12.46 -9.37
C THR A 220 -16.61 11.65 -9.07
N TYR A 221 -17.12 11.73 -7.85
CA TYR A 221 -18.33 11.02 -7.50
C TYR A 221 -19.57 11.60 -8.19
N LYS A 222 -19.57 12.90 -8.49
CA LYS A 222 -20.55 13.52 -9.40
C LYS A 222 -20.62 12.79 -10.75
N ASP A 223 -19.48 12.53 -11.38
CA ASP A 223 -19.45 11.83 -12.67
C ASP A 223 -19.95 10.39 -12.54
N VAL A 224 -19.65 9.71 -11.42
CA VAL A 224 -20.15 8.37 -11.10
C VAL A 224 -21.67 8.35 -10.99
N LYS A 225 -22.28 9.34 -10.34
CA LYS A 225 -23.76 9.42 -10.24
C LYS A 225 -24.40 9.72 -11.59
N ALA A 226 -23.80 10.61 -12.36
CA ALA A 226 -24.38 11.11 -13.62
C ALA A 226 -24.16 10.16 -14.82
N ASN A 227 -23.18 9.25 -14.76
CA ASN A 227 -22.82 8.40 -15.89
C ASN A 227 -22.74 6.94 -15.45
N GLN A 228 -23.27 6.03 -16.28
CA GLN A 228 -23.15 4.59 -16.08
C GLN A 228 -22.45 3.92 -17.26
N GLY A 229 -21.92 2.72 -17.04
CA GLY A 229 -21.31 1.92 -18.09
C GLY A 229 -20.12 2.59 -18.78
N LYS A 230 -20.01 2.43 -20.09
CA LYS A 230 -18.88 2.96 -20.90
C LYS A 230 -18.80 4.49 -20.93
N ALA A 231 -19.89 5.21 -20.64
CA ALA A 231 -19.86 6.67 -20.57
C ALA A 231 -18.99 7.16 -19.39
N LEU A 232 -19.02 6.45 -18.27
CA LEU A 232 -18.22 6.76 -17.09
C LEU A 232 -16.72 6.56 -17.35
N GLU A 233 -16.34 5.54 -18.14
CA GLU A 233 -14.92 5.29 -18.49
C GLU A 233 -14.27 6.47 -19.19
N LYS A 234 -15.03 7.24 -19.99
CA LYS A 234 -14.53 8.46 -20.66
C LYS A 234 -14.27 9.62 -19.69
N LYS A 235 -14.85 9.58 -18.49
CA LYS A 235 -14.65 10.58 -17.42
C LYS A 235 -13.50 10.21 -16.49
N MET A 236 -13.01 8.97 -16.55
CA MET A 236 -11.89 8.52 -15.73
C MET A 236 -10.59 9.17 -16.20
N LYS A 237 -9.91 9.86 -15.30
CA LYS A 237 -8.59 10.40 -15.55
C LYS A 237 -7.55 9.35 -15.21
N VAL A 238 -6.78 8.94 -16.21
CA VAL A 238 -5.67 7.99 -16.04
C VAL A 238 -4.36 8.76 -16.14
N SER A 239 -3.51 8.64 -15.11
CA SER A 239 -2.18 9.26 -15.08
C SER A 239 -1.12 8.26 -14.62
N SER A 240 0.14 8.52 -14.98
CA SER A 240 1.28 7.87 -14.35
C SER A 240 1.56 8.48 -12.97
N LEU A 241 2.16 7.69 -12.09
CA LEU A 241 2.69 8.10 -10.78
C LEU A 241 4.08 8.73 -10.89
N ASP A 242 4.31 9.51 -11.95
CA ASP A 242 5.61 10.11 -12.21
C ASP A 242 5.81 11.32 -11.30
N ILE A 243 6.90 11.29 -10.53
CA ILE A 243 7.27 12.35 -9.60
C ILE A 243 8.41 13.14 -10.25
N PRO A 244 8.30 14.46 -10.39
CA PRO A 244 9.39 15.28 -10.90
C PRO A 244 10.69 15.01 -10.13
N PRO A 245 11.86 14.90 -10.80
CA PRO A 245 13.13 14.57 -10.13
C PRO A 245 13.45 15.47 -8.93
N ALA A 246 13.16 16.77 -9.04
CA ALA A 246 13.35 17.74 -7.95
C ALA A 246 12.53 17.38 -6.70
N ASN A 247 11.27 16.98 -6.88
CA ASN A 247 10.38 16.58 -5.78
C ASN A 247 10.82 15.24 -5.21
N LYS A 248 11.24 14.32 -6.09
CA LYS A 248 11.67 12.96 -5.70
C LYS A 248 12.81 12.99 -4.70
N LEU A 249 13.79 13.89 -4.84
CA LEU A 249 14.90 14.02 -3.90
C LEU A 249 14.42 14.38 -2.48
N GLN A 250 13.61 15.43 -2.34
CA GLN A 250 13.07 15.87 -1.04
C GLN A 250 12.24 14.75 -0.39
N LEU A 251 11.40 14.09 -1.19
CA LEU A 251 10.53 13.02 -0.70
C LEU A 251 11.34 11.80 -0.21
N GLU A 252 12.40 11.44 -0.93
CA GLU A 252 13.30 10.34 -0.57
C GLU A 252 14.17 10.70 0.65
N VAL A 253 14.63 11.94 0.79
CA VAL A 253 15.33 12.43 1.98
C VAL A 253 14.42 12.31 3.20
N PHE A 254 13.18 12.82 3.13
CA PHE A 254 12.26 12.72 4.25
C PHE A 254 11.89 11.25 4.56
N LYS A 255 11.73 10.41 3.55
CA LYS A 255 11.56 8.96 3.75
C LYS A 255 12.71 8.34 4.54
N LYS A 256 13.96 8.69 4.20
CA LYS A 256 15.16 8.19 4.91
C LYS A 256 15.20 8.68 6.35
N ILE A 257 14.83 9.94 6.60
CA ILE A 257 14.71 10.48 7.96
C ILE A 257 13.70 9.64 8.78
N LEU A 258 12.51 9.38 8.24
CA LEU A 258 11.51 8.53 8.89
C LEU A 258 12.03 7.11 9.13
N ASP A 259 12.76 6.54 8.16
CA ASP A 259 13.36 5.21 8.31
C ASP A 259 14.44 5.16 9.41
N GLU A 260 15.21 6.23 9.58
CA GLU A 260 16.24 6.31 10.62
C GLU A 260 15.61 6.56 12.00
N LEU A 261 14.63 7.46 12.12
CA LEU A 261 13.95 7.78 13.38
C LEU A 261 13.29 6.55 14.02
N PHE A 262 12.71 5.68 13.19
CA PHE A 262 12.07 4.44 13.65
C PHE A 262 12.96 3.21 13.48
N GLU A 263 14.25 3.35 13.15
CA GLU A 263 15.17 2.23 13.08
C GLU A 263 15.28 1.55 14.44
N ARG A 264 15.32 0.22 14.46
CA ARG A 264 15.32 -0.54 15.72
C ARG A 264 16.50 -0.20 16.64
N ARG A 265 17.66 0.15 16.06
CA ARG A 265 18.87 0.52 16.82
C ARG A 265 18.79 1.91 17.46
N ASN A 266 17.89 2.75 16.95
CA ASN A 266 17.69 4.13 17.42
C ASN A 266 16.52 4.23 18.41
N THR A 267 15.86 3.10 18.70
CA THR A 267 14.81 3.04 19.73
C THR A 267 15.35 2.38 20.99
N ASP A 268 14.82 2.79 22.13
CA ASP A 268 15.10 2.27 23.48
C ASP A 268 14.64 0.82 23.71
N GLY A 269 14.26 0.08 22.67
CA GLY A 269 13.61 -1.24 22.75
C GLY A 269 12.19 -1.23 23.33
N LYS A 270 11.80 -0.13 23.98
CA LYS A 270 10.50 0.13 24.62
C LYS A 270 9.54 0.90 23.71
N SER A 271 10.03 1.46 22.61
CA SER A 271 9.26 2.21 21.62
C SER A 271 8.88 1.35 20.40
N PHE A 272 7.90 1.82 19.62
CA PHE A 272 7.58 1.22 18.33
C PHE A 272 8.77 1.41 17.37
N TYR A 273 9.07 0.39 16.56
CA TYR A 273 10.19 0.43 15.62
C TYR A 273 9.75 -0.09 14.25
N ARG A 274 10.43 0.33 13.18
CA ARG A 274 10.09 -0.07 11.82
C ARG A 274 10.38 -1.54 11.58
N SER A 275 9.48 -2.19 10.85
CA SER A 275 9.59 -3.59 10.43
C SER A 275 10.00 -3.75 8.98
N SER A 276 9.89 -2.68 8.20
CA SER A 276 10.35 -2.57 6.82
C SER A 276 10.78 -1.14 6.56
N ARG A 277 11.39 -0.88 5.40
CA ARG A 277 11.57 0.50 4.93
C ARG A 277 10.20 1.13 4.65
N SER A 278 10.10 2.43 4.87
CA SER A 278 8.94 3.24 4.56
C SER A 278 8.84 3.41 3.05
N SER A 279 7.63 3.70 2.58
CA SER A 279 7.38 4.06 1.18
C SER A 279 6.62 5.37 1.12
N TYR A 280 6.63 6.03 -0.03
CA TYR A 280 5.79 7.19 -0.25
C TYR A 280 5.13 7.15 -1.64
N ALA A 281 4.03 7.88 -1.77
CA ALA A 281 3.37 8.20 -3.03
C ALA A 281 3.07 9.70 -3.06
N HIS A 282 3.31 10.36 -4.20
CA HIS A 282 2.87 11.73 -4.44
C HIS A 282 1.70 11.68 -5.43
N LEU A 283 0.56 12.22 -5.03
CA LEU A 283 -0.65 12.29 -5.82
C LEU A 283 -0.88 13.76 -6.19
N LYS A 284 -0.77 14.10 -7.48
CA LYS A 284 -0.87 15.48 -7.95
C LYS A 284 -2.21 16.11 -7.58
N GLY A 285 -2.19 17.26 -6.92
CA GLY A 285 -3.37 17.98 -6.44
C GLY A 285 -3.95 17.43 -5.13
N PHE A 286 -3.39 16.34 -4.61
CA PHE A 286 -3.73 15.82 -3.29
C PHE A 286 -2.60 16.03 -2.30
N GLY A 287 -1.36 15.68 -2.68
CA GLY A 287 -0.19 15.71 -1.81
C GLY A 287 0.48 14.36 -1.61
N VAL A 288 1.22 14.23 -0.52
CA VAL A 288 2.17 13.15 -0.29
C VAL A 288 1.71 12.23 0.82
N ILE A 289 1.80 10.92 0.57
CA ILE A 289 1.44 9.87 1.52
C ILE A 289 2.68 9.05 1.84
N TYR A 290 3.13 9.07 3.09
CA TYR A 290 4.15 8.17 3.62
C TYR A 290 3.49 6.96 4.28
N ASP A 291 3.88 5.74 3.89
CA ASP A 291 3.45 4.50 4.52
C ASP A 291 4.54 3.95 5.42
N LEU A 292 4.27 3.93 6.72
CA LEU A 292 5.16 3.45 7.76
C LEU A 292 4.66 2.11 8.29
N ARG A 293 5.55 1.12 8.41
CA ARG A 293 5.21 -0.20 8.96
C ARG A 293 5.96 -0.44 10.25
N LEU A 294 5.32 -0.14 11.37
CA LEU A 294 5.93 -0.25 12.69
C LEU A 294 5.52 -1.55 13.39
N ARG A 295 6.38 -2.04 14.29
CA ARG A 295 6.15 -3.18 15.18
C ARG A 295 6.03 -2.68 16.62
N LYS A 296 5.23 -3.39 17.42
CA LYS A 296 5.17 -3.19 18.88
C LYS A 296 6.58 -3.32 19.49
N PRO A 297 6.84 -2.66 20.64
CA PRO A 297 8.06 -2.85 21.42
C PRO A 297 8.37 -4.34 21.63
N LYS A 298 9.64 -4.71 21.75
CA LYS A 298 9.96 -6.11 22.03
C LYS A 298 9.49 -6.46 23.43
N ARG A 299 8.80 -7.59 23.57
CA ARG A 299 8.74 -8.26 24.87
C ARG A 299 10.17 -8.65 25.22
N HIS A 300 10.59 -8.39 26.46
CA HIS A 300 11.72 -9.09 27.06
C HIS A 300 11.33 -10.56 27.18
N LYS A 301 11.33 -11.29 26.07
CA LYS A 301 11.34 -12.75 26.12
C LYS A 301 12.81 -13.11 26.29
N GLY A 302 13.12 -13.98 27.25
CA GLY A 302 14.35 -14.76 27.18
C GLY A 302 14.43 -15.37 25.78
N HIS A 303 15.64 -15.54 25.27
CA HIS A 303 15.89 -16.10 23.94
C HIS A 303 15.45 -17.57 23.88
N GLY A 304 14.15 -17.86 23.95
CA GLY A 304 13.60 -19.18 23.69
C GLY A 304 13.74 -19.45 22.21
N HIS A 305 14.68 -20.34 21.87
CA HIS A 305 14.84 -20.85 20.52
C HIS A 305 13.72 -21.87 20.27
N SER A 306 12.69 -21.48 19.54
CA SER A 306 11.75 -22.47 18.99
C SER A 306 12.40 -23.12 17.77
N TYR A 307 12.75 -24.40 17.86
CA TYR A 307 13.17 -25.19 16.69
C TYR A 307 12.00 -26.08 16.26
N SER A 308 11.71 -26.09 14.95
CA SER A 308 10.79 -27.04 14.35
C SER A 308 11.60 -28.23 13.86
N VAL A 309 11.38 -29.41 14.45
CA VAL A 309 11.95 -30.65 13.93
C VAL A 309 10.91 -31.28 13.03
N VAL A 310 11.24 -31.45 11.75
CA VAL A 310 10.41 -32.18 10.80
C VAL A 310 10.91 -33.62 10.80
N SER A 311 10.10 -34.56 11.30
CA SER A 311 10.44 -35.99 11.32
C SER A 311 9.27 -36.80 10.76
N GLY A 312 9.58 -37.67 9.78
CA GLY A 312 8.76 -38.84 9.40
C GLY A 312 7.26 -38.64 9.12
N GLY A 313 6.81 -37.45 8.69
CA GLY A 313 5.40 -37.19 8.34
C GLY A 313 4.70 -36.11 9.16
N GLY A 314 5.37 -35.50 10.14
CA GLY A 314 4.82 -34.40 10.95
C GLY A 314 5.84 -33.32 11.28
N THR A 315 5.36 -32.09 11.51
CA THR A 315 6.17 -31.01 12.10
C THR A 315 5.95 -31.00 13.61
N VAL A 316 6.94 -31.45 14.38
CA VAL A 316 6.91 -31.31 15.85
C VAL A 316 7.51 -29.96 16.19
N ILE A 317 6.69 -29.07 16.75
CA ILE A 317 7.16 -27.78 17.26
C ILE A 317 7.57 -28.02 18.70
N VAL A 318 8.88 -28.23 18.92
CA VAL A 318 9.44 -28.26 20.28
C VAL A 318 9.59 -26.81 20.72
N ASN A 319 8.59 -26.36 21.48
CA ASN A 319 8.65 -25.07 22.14
C ASN A 319 9.40 -25.24 23.46
N GLU A 320 10.74 -25.21 23.43
CA GLU A 320 11.55 -24.86 24.60
C GLU A 320 11.37 -23.35 24.89
N CYS A 321 10.15 -23.00 25.29
CA CYS A 321 9.78 -21.66 25.73
C CYS A 321 9.61 -21.61 27.25
N ASP A 322 10.17 -22.56 27.98
CA ASP A 322 10.34 -22.37 29.41
C ASP A 322 11.49 -21.38 29.55
N ASP A 323 11.15 -20.10 29.73
CA ASP A 323 12.07 -19.12 30.31
C ASP A 323 12.76 -19.84 31.46
N ASP A 324 14.10 -19.97 31.44
CA ASP A 324 14.86 -20.75 32.44
C ASP A 324 14.46 -20.38 33.89
N ASN A 325 13.99 -19.13 34.06
CA ASN A 325 13.40 -18.59 35.28
C ASN A 325 12.02 -19.19 35.68
N THR A 326 11.54 -20.27 35.07
CA THR A 326 10.27 -20.95 35.41
C THR A 326 10.43 -22.44 35.73
N LYS A 327 11.66 -22.95 35.65
CA LYS A 327 12.02 -24.28 36.20
C LYS A 327 11.76 -24.28 37.71
N GLY A 328 11.02 -25.27 38.21
CA GLY A 328 10.67 -25.40 39.62
C GLY A 328 9.42 -24.64 40.10
N LEU A 329 8.78 -23.80 39.26
CA LEU A 329 7.51 -23.15 39.62
C LEU A 329 6.32 -24.08 39.40
N SER A 330 5.34 -24.05 40.30
CA SER A 330 4.04 -24.71 40.10
C SER A 330 3.28 -24.07 38.92
N GLU A 331 2.32 -24.80 38.33
CA GLU A 331 1.50 -24.27 37.24
C GLU A 331 0.79 -22.95 37.60
N LYS A 332 0.31 -22.84 38.85
CA LYS A 332 -0.32 -21.62 39.36
C LYS A 332 0.65 -20.44 39.36
N GLN A 333 1.86 -20.63 39.88
CA GLN A 333 2.90 -19.59 39.88
C GLN A 333 3.32 -19.20 38.46
N ARG A 334 3.43 -20.19 37.54
CA ARG A 334 3.71 -19.92 36.12
C ARG A 334 2.60 -19.07 35.49
N LYS A 335 1.33 -19.35 35.79
CA LYS A 335 0.19 -18.57 35.30
C LYS A 335 0.22 -17.14 35.83
N GLU A 336 0.40 -16.95 37.14
CA GLU A 336 0.49 -15.62 37.77
C GLU A 336 1.64 -14.79 37.19
N LYS A 337 2.82 -15.40 37.01
CA LYS A 337 3.99 -14.75 36.38
C LYS A 337 3.71 -14.34 34.93
N ARG A 338 3.06 -15.22 34.14
CA ARG A 338 2.66 -14.94 32.76
C ARG A 338 1.63 -13.80 32.69
N GLU A 339 0.67 -13.76 33.61
CA GLU A 339 -0.33 -12.70 33.71
C GLU A 339 0.30 -11.35 34.10
N LYS A 340 1.21 -11.34 35.09
CA LYS A 340 1.97 -10.14 35.48
C LYS A 340 2.80 -9.59 34.33
N ALA A 341 3.62 -10.43 33.67
CA ALA A 341 4.41 -10.03 32.52
C ALA A 341 3.54 -9.57 31.33
N ARG A 342 2.31 -10.08 31.23
CA ARG A 342 1.33 -9.64 30.24
C ARG A 342 0.77 -8.26 30.57
N LEU A 343 0.44 -7.99 31.82
CA LEU A 343 -0.05 -6.67 32.26
C LEU A 343 1.04 -5.60 32.12
N GLU A 344 2.27 -5.89 32.55
CA GLU A 344 3.42 -4.99 32.40
C GLU A 344 3.70 -4.65 30.93
N TYR A 345 3.70 -5.66 30.06
CA TYR A 345 3.89 -5.45 28.63
C TYR A 345 2.73 -4.67 27.99
N LYS A 346 1.49 -4.88 28.45
CA LYS A 346 0.33 -4.09 28.01
C LYS A 346 0.52 -2.62 28.34
N GLN A 347 0.84 -2.30 29.59
CA GLN A 347 1.12 -0.93 30.03
C GLN A 347 2.29 -0.30 29.26
N LEU A 348 3.36 -1.06 29.02
CA LEU A 348 4.49 -0.61 28.19
C LEU A 348 4.03 -0.25 26.78
N THR A 349 3.21 -1.10 26.16
CA THR A 349 2.75 -0.89 24.79
C THR A 349 1.79 0.31 24.69
N GLU A 350 0.92 0.50 25.68
CA GLU A 350 0.03 1.67 25.76
C GLU A 350 0.82 2.97 25.91
N LYS A 351 1.81 3.00 26.82
CA LYS A 351 2.73 4.14 26.98
C LYS A 351 3.53 4.42 25.70
N ALA A 352 4.06 3.37 25.07
CA ALA A 352 4.78 3.47 23.81
C ALA A 352 3.90 3.98 22.66
N TYR A 353 2.61 3.64 22.65
CA TYR A 353 1.66 4.11 21.65
C TYR A 353 1.36 5.60 21.83
N ALA A 354 1.12 6.05 23.06
CA ALA A 354 0.90 7.47 23.34
C ALA A 354 2.13 8.32 22.95
N LYS A 355 3.34 7.83 23.26
CA LYS A 355 4.60 8.44 22.83
C LYS A 355 4.73 8.47 21.30
N LEU A 356 4.45 7.36 20.62
CA LEU A 356 4.50 7.26 19.16
C LEU A 356 3.61 8.31 18.47
N GLU A 357 2.37 8.50 18.94
CA GLU A 357 1.43 9.47 18.35
C GLU A 357 1.97 10.90 18.47
N LYS A 358 2.55 11.26 19.63
CA LYS A 358 3.20 12.55 19.85
C LYS A 358 4.42 12.73 18.95
N ASP A 359 5.30 11.73 18.90
CA ASP A 359 6.53 11.78 18.10
C ASP A 359 6.20 11.91 16.60
N LEU A 360 5.19 11.19 16.09
CA LEU A 360 4.77 11.30 14.70
C LEU A 360 4.21 12.69 14.35
N LYS A 361 3.43 13.31 15.24
CA LYS A 361 2.95 14.68 15.04
C LYS A 361 4.12 15.66 14.96
N LYS A 362 5.03 15.59 15.93
CA LYS A 362 6.24 16.39 15.97
C LYS A 362 7.07 16.22 14.70
N HIS A 363 7.38 14.98 14.32
CA HIS A 363 8.16 14.69 13.10
C HIS A 363 7.45 15.13 11.82
N MET A 364 6.12 15.04 11.76
CA MET A 364 5.34 15.55 10.63
C MET A 364 5.51 17.07 10.48
N VAL A 365 5.57 17.83 11.58
CA VAL A 365 5.82 19.28 11.56
C VAL A 365 7.28 19.60 11.25
N ASP A 366 8.20 19.05 12.04
CA ASP A 366 9.63 19.37 11.97
C ASP A 366 10.20 19.10 10.58
N TYR A 367 9.89 17.93 10.03
CA TYR A 367 10.44 17.50 8.75
C TYR A 367 9.48 17.73 7.57
N GLY A 368 8.17 17.83 7.80
CA GLY A 368 7.22 18.13 6.73
C GLY A 368 7.48 19.49 6.08
N ARG A 369 7.98 20.47 6.85
CA ARG A 369 8.43 21.78 6.33
C ARG A 369 9.55 21.70 5.30
N THR A 370 10.28 20.59 5.23
CA THR A 370 11.35 20.39 4.24
C THR A 370 10.80 20.06 2.85
N LEU A 371 9.52 19.69 2.74
CA LEU A 371 8.84 19.38 1.48
C LEU A 371 8.39 20.63 0.72
N ARG A 372 9.33 21.53 0.44
CA ARG A 372 9.07 22.85 -0.17
C ARG A 372 8.41 22.78 -1.53
N ASN A 373 8.60 21.68 -2.26
CA ASN A 373 8.03 21.52 -3.60
C ASN A 373 6.60 20.94 -3.60
N VAL A 374 6.03 20.67 -2.42
CA VAL A 374 4.63 20.25 -2.30
C VAL A 374 3.79 21.52 -2.12
N PRO A 375 2.82 21.80 -3.02
CA PRO A 375 1.97 22.98 -2.94
C PRO A 375 1.28 23.16 -1.59
N ALA A 376 1.08 24.41 -1.17
CA ALA A 376 0.50 24.74 0.14
C ALA A 376 -0.93 24.18 0.34
N ASN A 377 -1.69 24.03 -0.74
CA ASN A 377 -3.04 23.47 -0.72
C ASN A 377 -3.08 21.93 -0.73
N GLU A 378 -1.95 21.27 -0.95
CA GLU A 378 -1.83 19.80 -0.88
C GLU A 378 -1.62 19.32 0.57
N MET A 379 -1.81 18.02 0.79
CA MET A 379 -1.79 17.34 2.08
C MET A 379 -0.48 16.58 2.30
N LEU A 380 0.01 16.58 3.53
CA LEU A 380 0.96 15.59 4.02
C LEU A 380 0.21 14.54 4.84
N MET A 381 0.38 13.26 4.50
CA MET A 381 -0.29 12.14 5.15
C MET A 381 0.71 11.09 5.61
N PHE A 382 0.60 10.64 6.86
CA PHE A 382 1.28 9.44 7.36
C PHE A 382 0.26 8.32 7.53
N ASN A 383 0.52 7.20 6.86
CA ASN A 383 -0.23 5.96 6.94
C ASN A 383 0.59 4.95 7.76
N VAL A 384 0.33 4.92 9.07
CA VAL A 384 1.12 4.16 10.05
C VAL A 384 0.45 2.83 10.37
N ARG A 385 1.05 1.74 9.89
CA ARG A 385 0.60 0.37 10.11
C ARG A 385 1.32 -0.21 11.33
N LEU A 386 0.55 -0.52 12.37
CA LEU A 386 1.06 -1.13 13.59
C LEU A 386 0.91 -2.64 13.49
N ARG A 387 1.99 -3.32 13.14
CA ARG A 387 2.08 -4.79 13.14
C ARG A 387 2.30 -5.29 14.56
N GLY A 388 1.33 -6.02 15.07
CA GLY A 388 1.42 -6.75 16.33
C GLY A 388 0.71 -8.08 16.17
N HIS A 389 1.38 -9.06 15.55
CA HIS A 389 0.90 -10.43 15.60
C HIS A 389 1.21 -10.98 16.99
N TYR A 390 0.17 -11.15 17.80
CA TYR A 390 -0.04 -12.32 18.65
C TYR A 390 -1.52 -12.38 19.03
N SER A 391 -2.10 -13.58 18.88
CA SER A 391 -3.51 -13.90 19.16
C SER A 391 -3.88 -13.82 20.65
N TYR A 392 -2.97 -13.39 21.51
CA TYR A 392 -3.16 -13.39 22.96
C TYR A 392 -4.02 -12.22 23.45
N ASP A 393 -4.31 -11.21 22.63
CA ASP A 393 -5.18 -10.07 23.01
C ASP A 393 -6.70 -10.37 22.76
N ASN A 394 -7.08 -11.63 22.55
CA ASN A 394 -8.48 -12.03 22.27
C ASN A 394 -9.40 -12.07 23.50
N ASP A 395 -8.87 -11.82 24.70
CA ASP A 395 -9.63 -11.81 25.95
C ASP A 395 -10.51 -10.56 26.13
N GLY A 396 -10.64 -9.70 25.12
CA GLY A 396 -11.60 -8.60 25.08
C GLY A 396 -11.37 -7.46 26.09
N LYS A 397 -10.46 -7.63 27.04
CA LYS A 397 -10.23 -6.74 28.19
C LYS A 397 -9.05 -5.76 28.02
N SER A 398 -8.32 -5.80 26.91
CA SER A 398 -7.21 -4.86 26.67
C SER A 398 -7.62 -3.67 25.82
N ALA A 399 -7.13 -2.46 26.17
CA ALA A 399 -7.27 -1.29 25.31
C ALA A 399 -6.68 -1.64 23.94
N LYS A 400 -7.58 -1.76 22.96
CA LYS A 400 -7.22 -2.22 21.63
C LYS A 400 -6.32 -1.16 21.02
N ILE A 401 -5.06 -1.48 20.71
CA ILE A 401 -4.20 -0.56 19.94
C ILE A 401 -4.69 -0.57 18.50
N PRO A 402 -4.82 0.60 17.84
CA PRO A 402 -5.27 0.61 16.45
C PRO A 402 -4.25 -0.13 15.58
N ARG A 403 -4.72 -0.94 14.62
CA ARG A 403 -3.82 -1.57 13.64
C ARG A 403 -3.33 -0.58 12.59
N LEU A 404 -4.06 0.52 12.43
CA LEU A 404 -3.74 1.57 11.48
C LEU A 404 -4.04 2.94 12.08
N MET A 405 -3.08 3.85 11.95
CA MET A 405 -3.23 5.25 12.32
C MET A 405 -2.91 6.10 11.08
N VAL A 406 -3.81 7.05 10.78
CA VAL A 406 -3.68 7.97 9.67
C VAL A 406 -3.57 9.37 10.23
N LEU A 407 -2.43 10.03 9.98
CA LEU A 407 -2.22 11.44 10.32
C LEU A 407 -2.28 12.25 9.03
N THR A 408 -2.95 13.38 9.04
CA THR A 408 -3.10 14.26 7.87
C THR A 408 -3.02 15.73 8.27
N VAL A 409 -2.37 16.54 7.44
CA VAL A 409 -2.25 18.00 7.62
C VAL A 409 -2.09 18.67 6.26
N LYS A 410 -2.64 19.87 6.07
CA LYS A 410 -2.35 20.67 4.86
C LYS A 410 -0.94 21.22 4.94
N MET A 411 -0.25 21.30 3.80
CA MET A 411 1.09 21.88 3.74
C MET A 411 1.11 23.34 4.23
N SER A 412 0.07 24.12 3.94
CA SER A 412 -0.10 25.50 4.44
C SER A 412 -0.12 25.61 5.96
N ASP A 413 -0.58 24.56 6.64
CA ASP A 413 -0.74 24.54 8.10
C ASP A 413 0.54 24.22 8.86
N LEU A 414 1.57 23.72 8.17
CA LEU A 414 2.84 23.33 8.78
C LEU A 414 3.68 24.51 9.28
N ASN A 415 3.50 25.72 8.73
CA ASN A 415 4.35 26.87 9.05
C ASN A 415 3.99 27.58 10.36
N GLY A 416 2.86 27.24 11.00
CA GLY A 416 2.41 27.88 12.24
C GLY A 416 3.06 27.29 13.51
N LYS A 417 3.12 28.09 14.59
CA LYS A 417 3.51 27.62 15.93
C LYS A 417 2.55 26.54 16.48
N SER A 418 1.30 26.53 16.01
CA SER A 418 0.25 25.57 16.37
C SER A 418 0.07 24.45 15.33
N ALA A 419 1.06 24.17 14.49
CA ALA A 419 0.92 23.17 13.42
C ALA A 419 0.51 21.77 13.95
N GLU A 420 1.01 21.35 15.11
CA GLU A 420 0.69 20.03 15.68
C GLU A 420 -0.81 19.86 16.03
N SER A 421 -1.49 20.93 16.46
CA SER A 421 -2.92 20.86 16.80
C SER A 421 -3.83 20.79 15.57
N LYS A 422 -3.31 21.18 14.41
CA LYS A 422 -4.01 21.09 13.11
C LYS A 422 -3.90 19.70 12.47
N ILE A 423 -3.07 18.80 13.02
CA ILE A 423 -2.93 17.44 12.51
C ILE A 423 -4.17 16.62 12.90
N ASN A 424 -4.94 16.21 11.89
CA ASN A 424 -6.04 15.26 12.08
C ASN A 424 -5.47 13.84 12.21
N VAL A 425 -5.85 13.14 13.29
CA VAL A 425 -5.44 11.76 13.58
C VAL A 425 -6.66 10.85 13.58
N LYS A 426 -6.71 9.93 12.61
CA LYS A 426 -7.73 8.88 12.54
C LYS A 426 -7.15 7.53 12.96
N LYS A 427 -7.81 6.87 13.92
CA LYS A 427 -7.39 5.60 14.51
C LYS A 427 -8.33 4.49 14.05
N ILE A 428 -7.76 3.41 13.50
CA ILE A 428 -8.52 2.31 12.91
C ILE A 428 -8.13 1.00 13.62
N PHE A 429 -9.06 0.45 14.38
CA PHE A 429 -8.87 -0.74 15.22
C PHE A 429 -9.18 -2.07 14.51
N ARG A 430 -9.12 -2.10 13.17
CA ARG A 430 -9.46 -3.27 12.32
C ARG A 430 -8.80 -4.56 12.76
#